data_AF-A0AAN9J082-F1
#
_entry.id   AF-A0AAN9J082-F1
#
_cell.length_a   1.000
_cell.length_b   1.000
_cell.length_c   1.000
_cell.angle_alpha   90.00
_cell.angle_beta   90.00
_cell.angle_gamma   90.00
#
_symmetry.space_group_name_H-M   'P 1'
#
loop_
_entity.id
_entity.type
_entity.pdbx_description
1 polymer ?
#
loop_
_entity_poly.entity_id
_entity_poly.type
_entity_poly.pdbx_seq_one_letter_code
_entity_poly.pdbx_strand_id
1 'polypeptide(L)'
;MQQLSFAPVTPLNTEGSVLLTLKNSITKDPQGSMSNWNSSDENPCSWNGITCKDQTVISISIPKRNLYGSLPSSLGSLSQLRHVNFRNNNLFGNLPLKLFEAQGLQSLVLYGNSLSGSLPNEIGKLRYLQTLDLSQNHFNGSLPVSIVQCKRLRALVLSHNNFTGVLPDGFGSNLLSLEKIDLSFN
;
A
#
# COMPACT_ATOMS: atom_id res chain seq x y z
N MET A 1 -15.69 20.40 -47.61
CA MET A 1 -15.33 19.24 -46.77
C MET A 1 -14.71 19.77 -45.49
N GLN A 2 -15.44 19.73 -44.37
CA GLN A 2 -14.88 20.10 -43.07
C GLN A 2 -14.00 18.95 -42.59
N GLN A 3 -12.71 19.23 -42.41
CA GLN A 3 -11.73 18.32 -41.86
C GLN A 3 -12.00 18.22 -40.36
N LEU A 4 -12.55 17.09 -39.90
CA LEU A 4 -12.67 16.79 -38.48
C LEU A 4 -11.26 16.68 -37.89
N SER A 5 -10.83 17.69 -37.13
CA SER A 5 -9.61 17.60 -36.33
C SER A 5 -9.88 16.69 -35.14
N PHE A 6 -9.41 15.44 -35.20
CA PHE A 6 -9.33 14.60 -34.02
C PHE A 6 -8.24 15.17 -33.11
N ALA A 7 -8.60 15.57 -31.90
CA ALA A 7 -7.61 15.83 -30.86
C ALA A 7 -6.77 14.54 -30.67
N PRO A 8 -5.43 14.64 -30.55
CA PRO A 8 -4.61 13.46 -30.31
C PRO A 8 -5.04 12.80 -29.00
N VAL A 9 -5.28 11.49 -29.04
CA VAL A 9 -5.55 10.70 -27.84
C VAL A 9 -4.26 10.69 -27.02
N THR A 10 -4.25 11.38 -25.89
CA THR A 10 -3.09 11.36 -24.97
C THR A 10 -2.98 9.96 -24.37
N PRO A 11 -1.81 9.30 -24.46
CA PRO A 11 -1.63 7.99 -23.84
C PRO A 11 -1.71 8.09 -22.32
N LEU A 12 -2.18 7.03 -21.68
CA LEU A 12 -2.20 6.90 -20.22
C LEU A 12 -0.80 7.14 -19.64
N ASN A 13 -0.71 7.99 -18.62
CA ASN A 13 0.55 8.28 -17.97
C ASN A 13 1.16 7.04 -17.25
N THR A 14 2.43 7.16 -16.85
CA THR A 14 3.18 6.06 -16.21
C THR A 14 2.52 5.56 -14.93
N GLU A 15 1.95 6.45 -14.11
CA GLU A 15 1.27 6.07 -12.86
C GLU A 15 0.01 5.25 -13.13
N GLY A 16 -0.77 5.62 -14.15
CA GLY A 16 -1.89 4.83 -14.63
C GLY A 16 -1.45 3.44 -15.09
N SER A 17 -0.34 3.35 -15.83
CA SER A 17 0.21 2.05 -16.27
C SER A 17 0.63 1.16 -15.10
N VAL A 18 1.21 1.75 -14.04
CA VAL A 18 1.50 1.05 -12.77
C VAL A 18 0.22 0.55 -12.11
N LEU A 19 -0.83 1.38 -12.06
CA LEU A 19 -2.11 1.00 -11.50
C LEU A 19 -2.83 -0.08 -12.33
N LEU A 20 -2.71 -0.09 -13.67
CA LEU A 20 -3.21 -1.22 -14.47
C LEU A 20 -2.45 -2.52 -14.17
N THR A 21 -1.16 -2.45 -13.83
CA THR A 21 -0.41 -3.63 -13.36
C THR A 21 -0.98 -4.17 -12.04
N LEU A 22 -1.37 -3.27 -11.13
CA LEU A 22 -2.10 -3.64 -9.91
C LEU A 22 -3.47 -4.25 -10.22
N LYS A 23 -4.24 -3.66 -11.14
CA LYS A 23 -5.51 -4.25 -11.57
C LYS A 23 -5.32 -5.68 -12.10
N ASN A 24 -4.26 -5.91 -12.87
CA ASN A 24 -3.94 -7.23 -13.41
C ASN A 24 -3.46 -8.24 -12.34
N SER A 25 -2.87 -7.78 -11.23
CA SER A 25 -2.49 -8.66 -10.12
C SER A 25 -3.66 -9.03 -9.21
N ILE A 26 -4.78 -8.30 -9.30
CA ILE A 26 -6.05 -8.65 -8.69
C ILE A 26 -6.83 -9.58 -9.63
N THR A 27 -6.82 -10.87 -9.31
CA THR A 27 -7.41 -11.91 -10.17
C THR A 27 -8.92 -12.09 -9.96
N LYS A 28 -9.49 -11.58 -8.86
CA LYS A 28 -10.95 -11.46 -8.69
C LYS A 28 -11.35 -10.12 -8.09
N ASP A 29 -12.26 -9.43 -8.76
CA ASP A 29 -12.92 -8.20 -8.30
C ASP A 29 -14.45 -8.36 -8.41
N PRO A 30 -15.09 -9.07 -7.46
CA PRO A 30 -16.50 -9.46 -7.58
C PRO A 30 -17.46 -8.26 -7.54
N GLN A 31 -17.00 -7.11 -7.04
CA GLN A 31 -17.82 -5.89 -6.96
C GLN A 31 -17.53 -4.90 -8.11
N GLY A 32 -16.63 -5.22 -9.04
CA GLY A 32 -16.23 -4.32 -10.12
C GLY A 32 -15.63 -3.01 -9.61
N SER A 33 -14.92 -3.06 -8.49
CA SER A 33 -14.32 -1.91 -7.79
C SER A 33 -13.33 -1.15 -8.66
N MET A 34 -12.61 -1.85 -9.55
CA MET A 34 -11.65 -1.28 -10.50
C MET A 34 -12.20 -1.27 -11.94
N SER A 35 -13.52 -1.35 -12.11
CA SER A 35 -14.16 -1.39 -13.43
C SER A 35 -13.83 -0.16 -14.30
N ASN A 36 -13.75 1.04 -13.70
CA ASN A 36 -13.45 2.28 -14.41
C ASN A 36 -11.94 2.57 -14.60
N TRP A 37 -11.05 1.65 -14.21
CA TRP A 37 -9.62 1.80 -14.48
C TRP A 37 -9.36 1.45 -15.94
N ASN A 38 -9.16 2.47 -16.79
CA ASN A 38 -9.18 2.33 -18.23
C ASN A 38 -7.90 2.87 -18.89
N SER A 39 -7.30 2.06 -19.77
CA SER A 39 -6.11 2.45 -20.54
C SER A 39 -6.33 3.59 -21.53
N SER A 40 -7.57 3.94 -21.83
CA SER A 40 -7.93 5.06 -22.71
C SER A 40 -7.96 6.42 -22.00
N ASP A 41 -7.89 6.46 -20.66
CA ASP A 41 -7.81 7.72 -19.93
C ASP A 41 -6.39 8.30 -19.99
N GLU A 42 -6.26 9.63 -19.93
CA GLU A 42 -4.95 10.30 -19.90
C GLU A 42 -4.21 10.05 -18.57
N ASN A 43 -4.95 9.96 -17.46
CA ASN A 43 -4.40 9.76 -16.12
C ASN A 43 -5.41 9.03 -15.22
N PRO A 44 -4.95 8.42 -14.11
CA PRO A 44 -5.81 7.62 -13.24
C PRO A 44 -6.60 8.43 -12.21
N CYS A 45 -6.60 9.76 -12.25
CA CYS A 45 -7.12 10.57 -11.15
C CYS A 45 -8.66 10.55 -11.02
N SER A 46 -9.37 10.09 -12.05
CA SER A 46 -10.81 9.82 -12.02
C SER A 46 -11.15 8.38 -11.64
N TRP A 47 -10.15 7.52 -11.46
CA TRP A 47 -10.36 6.10 -11.20
C TRP A 47 -10.85 5.85 -9.78
N ASN A 48 -11.71 4.84 -9.63
CA ASN A 48 -12.26 4.47 -8.34
C ASN A 48 -11.14 4.14 -7.35
N GLY A 49 -11.19 4.78 -6.18
CA GLY A 49 -10.21 4.56 -5.11
C GLY A 49 -8.85 5.23 -5.36
N ILE A 50 -8.68 6.01 -6.42
CA ILE A 50 -7.46 6.79 -6.65
C ILE A 50 -7.69 8.24 -6.22
N THR A 51 -6.71 8.82 -5.53
CA THR A 51 -6.69 10.25 -5.24
C THR A 51 -5.38 10.84 -5.73
N CYS A 52 -5.50 11.92 -6.48
CA CYS A 52 -4.35 12.68 -6.96
C CYS A 52 -4.24 14.03 -6.27
N LYS A 53 -3.00 14.53 -6.22
CA LYS A 53 -2.69 15.93 -5.98
C LYS A 53 -1.85 16.43 -7.15
N ASP A 54 -2.26 17.53 -7.78
CA ASP A 54 -1.54 18.10 -8.93
C ASP A 54 -1.25 17.05 -10.02
N GLN A 55 -2.30 16.29 -10.41
CA GLN A 55 -2.25 15.17 -11.37
C GLN A 55 -1.35 13.98 -10.99
N THR A 56 -0.83 13.96 -9.76
CA THR A 56 0.06 12.91 -9.26
C THR A 56 -0.67 12.03 -8.24
N VAL A 57 -0.58 10.71 -8.37
CA VAL A 57 -1.21 9.76 -7.45
C VAL A 57 -0.59 9.85 -6.05
N ILE A 58 -1.41 10.19 -5.07
CA ILE A 58 -0.99 10.26 -3.65
C ILE A 58 -1.69 9.24 -2.77
N SER A 59 -2.83 8.67 -3.19
CA SER A 59 -3.54 7.66 -2.42
C SER A 59 -4.20 6.61 -3.30
N ILE A 60 -4.15 5.37 -2.82
CA ILE A 60 -4.91 4.24 -3.32
C ILE A 60 -5.73 3.68 -2.16
N SER A 61 -7.05 3.67 -2.28
CA SER A 61 -7.96 3.16 -1.26
C SER A 61 -9.12 2.37 -1.85
N ILE A 62 -9.08 1.04 -1.68
CA ILE A 62 -10.13 0.11 -2.12
C ILE A 62 -10.48 -0.88 -1.00
N PRO A 63 -11.07 -0.41 0.12
CA PRO A 63 -11.36 -1.25 1.28
C PRO A 63 -12.65 -2.06 1.10
N LYS A 64 -12.75 -3.25 1.72
CA LYS A 64 -13.99 -4.03 1.85
C LYS A 64 -14.65 -4.43 0.53
N ARG A 65 -13.85 -4.87 -0.45
CA ARG A 65 -14.31 -5.21 -1.81
C ARG A 65 -14.20 -6.68 -2.18
N ASN A 66 -13.76 -7.52 -1.25
CA ASN A 66 -13.51 -8.94 -1.47
C ASN A 66 -12.49 -9.19 -2.61
N LEU A 67 -11.58 -8.24 -2.85
CA LEU A 67 -10.55 -8.38 -3.89
C LEU A 67 -9.65 -9.58 -3.58
N TYR A 68 -9.39 -10.42 -4.56
CA TYR A 68 -8.48 -11.56 -4.44
C TYR A 68 -7.32 -11.38 -5.41
N GLY A 69 -6.09 -11.52 -4.91
CA GLY A 69 -4.88 -11.27 -5.69
C GLY A 69 -3.70 -10.88 -4.81
N SER A 70 -2.67 -10.32 -5.41
CA SER A 70 -1.47 -9.87 -4.71
C SER A 70 -1.12 -8.41 -5.04
N LEU A 71 -0.29 -7.79 -4.21
CA LEU A 71 0.26 -6.47 -4.48
C LEU A 71 1.50 -6.59 -5.39
N PRO A 72 1.55 -5.90 -6.55
CA PRO A 72 2.66 -6.02 -7.47
C PRO A 72 3.86 -5.17 -7.02
N SER A 73 5.06 -5.55 -7.45
CA SER A 73 6.29 -4.80 -7.14
C SER A 73 6.31 -3.39 -7.73
N SER A 74 5.60 -3.15 -8.83
CA SER A 74 5.47 -1.83 -9.47
C SER A 74 4.81 -0.79 -8.59
N LEU A 75 4.05 -1.18 -7.55
CA LEU A 75 3.37 -0.25 -6.65
C LEU A 75 4.35 0.72 -5.96
N GLY A 76 5.58 0.24 -5.70
CA GLY A 76 6.66 1.04 -5.14
C GLY A 76 7.19 2.16 -6.05
N SER A 77 6.87 2.12 -7.34
CA SER A 77 7.30 3.14 -8.32
C SER A 77 6.47 4.42 -8.27
N LEU A 78 5.37 4.44 -7.53
CA LEU A 78 4.56 5.63 -7.29
C LEU A 78 5.25 6.52 -6.24
N SER A 79 6.18 7.37 -6.71
CA SER A 79 7.11 8.12 -5.84
C SER A 79 6.43 9.07 -4.86
N GLN A 80 5.23 9.57 -5.17
CA GLN A 80 4.47 10.50 -4.33
C GLN A 80 3.37 9.81 -3.51
N LEU A 81 3.31 8.47 -3.52
CA LEU A 81 2.30 7.72 -2.80
C LEU A 81 2.44 7.93 -1.29
N ARG A 82 1.34 8.35 -0.66
CA ARG A 82 1.27 8.67 0.79
C ARG A 82 0.39 7.70 1.55
N HIS A 83 -0.68 7.22 0.92
CA HIS A 83 -1.67 6.39 1.60
C HIS A 83 -2.06 5.17 0.76
N VAL A 84 -1.88 3.99 1.33
CA VAL A 84 -2.32 2.72 0.75
C VAL A 84 -3.30 2.06 1.71
N ASN A 85 -4.52 1.79 1.23
CA ASN A 85 -5.56 1.17 2.03
C ASN A 85 -6.31 0.08 1.24
N PHE A 86 -6.03 -1.18 1.59
CA PHE A 86 -6.71 -2.36 1.07
C PHE A 86 -7.34 -3.21 2.18
N ARG A 87 -7.69 -2.59 3.32
CA ARG A 87 -8.25 -3.33 4.46
C ARG A 87 -9.47 -4.18 4.09
N ASN A 88 -9.63 -5.32 4.75
CA ASN A 88 -10.75 -6.23 4.59
C ASN A 88 -10.95 -6.66 3.12
N ASN A 89 -9.90 -7.23 2.52
CA ASN A 89 -9.97 -7.91 1.23
C ASN A 89 -9.41 -9.33 1.41
N ASN A 90 -9.21 -10.05 0.30
CA ASN A 90 -8.63 -11.38 0.28
C ASN A 90 -7.24 -11.35 -0.40
N LEU A 91 -6.47 -10.28 -0.17
CA LEU A 91 -5.12 -10.17 -0.73
C LEU A 91 -4.19 -11.19 -0.07
N PHE A 92 -3.27 -11.76 -0.82
CA PHE A 92 -2.34 -12.79 -0.34
C PHE A 92 -0.92 -12.58 -0.85
N GLY A 93 -0.01 -13.40 -0.33
CA GLY A 93 1.42 -13.31 -0.62
C GLY A 93 2.12 -12.26 0.22
N ASN A 94 3.38 -12.00 -0.12
CA ASN A 94 4.24 -11.10 0.65
C ASN A 94 4.06 -9.64 0.21
N LEU A 95 4.38 -8.70 1.10
CA LEU A 95 4.53 -7.30 0.69
C LEU A 95 5.74 -7.16 -0.24
N PRO A 96 5.59 -6.52 -1.41
CA PRO A 96 6.70 -6.37 -2.34
C PRO A 96 7.77 -5.42 -1.75
N LEU A 97 9.04 -5.81 -1.80
CA LEU A 97 10.16 -5.01 -1.28
C LEU A 97 10.19 -3.57 -1.81
N LYS A 98 9.82 -3.38 -3.09
CA LYS A 98 9.75 -2.06 -3.72
C LYS A 98 8.73 -1.11 -3.06
N LEU A 99 7.68 -1.61 -2.40
CA LEU A 99 6.72 -0.77 -1.67
C LEU A 99 7.42 0.08 -0.60
N PHE A 100 8.51 -0.44 -0.02
CA PHE A 100 9.31 0.25 0.98
C PHE A 100 10.27 1.30 0.38
N GLU A 101 10.30 1.45 -0.95
CA GLU A 101 11.02 2.54 -1.64
C GLU A 101 10.15 3.80 -1.81
N ALA A 102 8.84 3.71 -1.59
CA ALA A 102 7.93 4.85 -1.55
C ALA A 102 8.14 5.66 -0.26
N GLN A 103 9.26 6.40 -0.18
CA GLN A 103 9.68 7.11 1.03
C GLN A 103 8.68 8.16 1.51
N GLY A 104 7.79 8.63 0.63
CA GLY A 104 6.69 9.53 0.97
C GLY A 104 5.50 8.86 1.69
N LEU A 105 5.52 7.54 1.86
CA LEU A 105 4.42 6.79 2.46
C LEU A 105 4.21 7.17 3.93
N GLN A 106 2.97 7.53 4.25
CA GLN A 106 2.53 7.98 5.57
C GLN A 106 1.59 6.97 6.23
N SER A 107 0.79 6.25 5.43
CA SER A 107 -0.17 5.28 5.94
C SER A 107 -0.19 4.03 5.09
N LEU A 108 0.04 2.88 5.72
CA LEU A 108 -0.11 1.55 5.13
C LEU A 108 -1.12 0.75 5.95
N VAL A 109 -2.32 0.57 5.41
CA VAL A 109 -3.47 -0.07 6.09
C VAL A 109 -3.91 -1.27 5.28
N LEU A 110 -3.53 -2.47 5.73
CA LEU A 110 -3.73 -3.73 5.02
C LEU A 110 -4.40 -4.79 5.91
N TYR A 111 -4.95 -4.40 7.05
CA TYR A 111 -5.54 -5.35 7.98
C TYR A 111 -6.70 -6.16 7.38
N GLY A 112 -6.92 -7.36 7.91
CA GLY A 112 -8.01 -8.22 7.46
C GLY A 112 -7.80 -8.70 6.02
N ASN A 113 -6.63 -9.26 5.76
CA ASN A 113 -6.28 -9.90 4.49
C ASN A 113 -5.62 -11.27 4.79
N SER A 114 -5.11 -11.93 3.75
CA SER A 114 -4.35 -13.17 3.86
C SER A 114 -2.87 -12.96 3.49
N LEU A 115 -2.32 -11.76 3.75
CA LEU A 115 -0.92 -11.44 3.47
C LEU A 115 0.00 -12.19 4.42
N SER A 116 1.21 -12.50 3.97
CA SER A 116 2.15 -13.38 4.68
C SER A 116 3.60 -12.93 4.56
N GLY A 117 4.51 -13.71 5.17
CA GLY A 117 5.95 -13.47 5.13
C GLY A 117 6.41 -12.54 6.26
N SER A 118 7.70 -12.23 6.26
CA SER A 118 8.29 -11.35 7.27
C SER A 118 8.28 -9.89 6.82
N LEU A 119 8.31 -8.98 7.80
CA LEU A 119 8.56 -7.56 7.53
C LEU A 119 10.03 -7.35 7.17
N PRO A 120 10.34 -6.75 6.01
CA PRO A 120 11.71 -6.60 5.56
C PRO A 120 12.41 -5.42 6.26
N ASN A 121 13.74 -5.44 6.32
CA ASN A 121 14.53 -4.35 6.92
C ASN A 121 14.34 -3.02 6.19
N GLU A 122 13.89 -3.03 4.94
CA GLU A 122 13.57 -1.86 4.15
C GLU A 122 12.46 -1.01 4.77
N ILE A 123 11.67 -1.51 5.71
CA ILE A 123 10.65 -0.71 6.41
C ILE A 123 11.23 0.57 7.05
N GLY A 124 12.48 0.53 7.50
CA GLY A 124 13.18 1.70 8.05
C GLY A 124 13.41 2.84 7.04
N LYS A 125 13.27 2.58 5.73
CA LYS A 125 13.30 3.61 4.68
C LYS A 125 12.07 4.50 4.72
N LEU A 126 10.94 4.03 5.26
CA LEU A 126 9.67 4.76 5.33
C LEU A 126 9.66 5.77 6.48
N ARG A 127 10.56 6.75 6.43
CA ARG A 127 10.76 7.74 7.50
C ARG A 127 9.54 8.65 7.76
N TYR A 128 8.62 8.71 6.81
CA TYR A 128 7.38 9.47 6.90
C TYR A 128 6.18 8.65 7.38
N LEU A 129 6.35 7.35 7.61
CA LEU A 129 5.28 6.45 8.02
C LEU A 129 4.75 6.86 9.40
N GLN A 130 3.43 7.05 9.47
CA GLN A 130 2.68 7.44 10.67
C GLN A 130 1.76 6.32 11.12
N THR A 131 1.19 5.56 10.19
CA THR A 131 0.30 4.44 10.50
C THR A 131 0.74 3.19 9.75
N LEU A 132 0.98 2.13 10.51
CA LEU A 132 1.14 0.78 9.99
C LEU A 132 0.13 -0.12 10.67
N ASP A 133 -0.87 -0.57 9.89
CA ASP A 133 -1.87 -1.53 10.35
C ASP A 133 -1.86 -2.75 9.45
N LEU A 134 -1.27 -3.82 9.97
CA LEU A 134 -1.15 -5.13 9.31
C LEU A 134 -1.92 -6.20 10.08
N SER A 135 -2.78 -5.81 11.03
CA SER A 135 -3.49 -6.76 11.89
C SER A 135 -4.35 -7.75 11.11
N GLN A 136 -4.67 -8.91 11.69
CA GLN A 136 -5.51 -9.93 11.05
C GLN A 136 -4.96 -10.33 9.66
N ASN A 137 -3.73 -10.83 9.65
CA ASN A 137 -3.03 -11.39 8.49
C ASN A 137 -2.22 -12.62 8.95
N HIS A 138 -1.28 -13.09 8.12
CA HIS A 138 -0.38 -14.21 8.41
C HIS A 138 1.10 -13.78 8.38
N PHE A 139 1.41 -12.53 8.75
CA PHE A 139 2.81 -12.07 8.85
C PHE A 139 3.54 -12.83 9.95
N ASN A 140 4.83 -13.11 9.74
CA ASN A 140 5.62 -13.95 10.63
C ASN A 140 7.06 -13.45 10.83
N GLY A 141 7.82 -14.19 11.65
CA GLY A 141 9.19 -13.82 12.00
C GLY A 141 9.26 -12.67 13.01
N SER A 142 10.46 -12.17 13.29
CA SER A 142 10.65 -11.05 14.20
C SER A 142 10.45 -9.69 13.54
N LEU A 143 10.16 -8.68 14.35
CA LEU A 143 10.15 -7.30 13.87
C LEU A 143 11.58 -6.90 13.45
N PRO A 144 11.75 -6.33 12.25
CA PRO A 144 13.06 -5.87 11.80
C PRO A 144 13.54 -4.73 12.70
N VAL A 145 14.83 -4.76 13.08
CA VAL A 145 15.44 -3.71 13.92
C VAL A 145 15.25 -2.33 13.32
N SER A 146 15.23 -2.22 11.98
CA SER A 146 15.05 -0.97 11.27
C SER A 146 13.67 -0.32 11.46
N ILE A 147 12.66 -1.00 12.02
CA ILE A 147 11.35 -0.40 12.31
C ILE A 147 11.49 0.84 13.21
N VAL A 148 12.51 0.86 14.08
CA VAL A 148 12.80 1.99 14.98
C VAL A 148 13.26 3.26 14.24
N GLN A 149 13.57 3.15 12.94
CA GLN A 149 13.89 4.29 12.08
C GLN A 149 12.63 5.04 11.60
N CYS A 150 11.44 4.45 11.74
CA CYS A 150 10.15 5.09 11.45
C CYS A 150 9.75 6.06 12.58
N LYS A 151 10.56 7.09 12.83
CA LYS A 151 10.40 7.98 14.01
C LYS A 151 9.08 8.76 14.05
N ARG A 152 8.36 8.85 12.94
CA ARG A 152 7.05 9.48 12.82
C ARG A 152 5.88 8.53 13.06
N LEU A 153 6.15 7.26 13.37
CA LEU A 153 5.13 6.25 13.57
C LEU A 153 4.31 6.60 14.81
N ARG A 154 3.00 6.75 14.63
CA ARG A 154 2.01 7.05 15.66
C ARG A 154 1.16 5.84 16.01
N ALA A 155 0.85 5.00 15.03
CA ALA A 155 0.10 3.77 15.24
C ALA A 155 0.83 2.58 14.62
N LEU A 156 1.13 1.58 15.46
CA LEU A 156 1.64 0.27 15.07
C LEU A 156 0.66 -0.81 15.54
N VAL A 157 -0.10 -1.38 14.60
CA VAL A 157 -1.13 -2.38 14.87
C VAL A 157 -0.79 -3.64 14.10
N LEU A 158 -0.33 -4.66 14.81
CA LEU A 158 0.16 -5.92 14.26
C LEU A 158 -0.56 -7.13 14.88
N SER A 159 -1.64 -6.90 15.63
CA SER A 159 -2.36 -7.96 16.32
C SER A 159 -2.97 -8.99 15.37
N HIS A 160 -3.19 -10.21 15.87
CA HIS A 160 -3.71 -11.32 15.05
C HIS A 160 -2.83 -11.58 13.81
N ASN A 161 -1.55 -11.85 14.06
CA ASN A 161 -0.58 -12.33 13.08
C ASN A 161 0.18 -13.51 13.70
N ASN A 162 1.37 -13.79 13.21
CA ASN A 162 2.22 -14.88 13.65
C ASN A 162 3.66 -14.38 13.91
N PHE A 163 3.80 -13.11 14.32
CA PHE A 163 5.09 -12.50 14.64
C PHE A 163 5.71 -13.14 15.88
N THR A 164 7.02 -13.34 15.88
CA THR A 164 7.76 -13.97 16.98
C THR A 164 8.92 -13.09 17.46
N GLY A 165 9.66 -13.54 18.47
CA GLY A 165 10.83 -12.83 18.98
C GLY A 165 10.48 -11.69 19.94
N VAL A 166 11.40 -10.74 20.08
CA VAL A 166 11.30 -9.61 21.01
C VAL A 166 11.23 -8.28 20.27
N LEU A 167 10.78 -7.23 20.96
CA LEU A 167 10.87 -5.87 20.42
C LEU A 167 12.35 -5.50 20.20
N PRO A 168 12.68 -4.89 19.05
CA PRO A 168 14.06 -4.52 18.74
C PRO A 168 14.58 -3.43 19.68
N ASP A 169 15.90 -3.41 19.86
CA ASP A 169 16.55 -2.37 20.65
C ASP A 169 16.20 -0.97 20.13
N GLY A 170 15.95 -0.07 21.07
CA GLY A 170 15.54 1.28 20.78
C GLY A 170 14.08 1.45 20.39
N PHE A 171 13.25 0.40 20.44
CA PHE A 171 11.81 0.53 20.17
C PHE A 171 11.16 1.63 21.03
N GLY A 172 11.34 1.57 22.35
CA GLY A 172 10.78 2.56 23.27
C GLY A 172 11.49 3.93 23.27
N SER A 173 12.76 3.98 22.89
CA SER A 173 13.54 5.23 22.91
C SER A 173 13.57 5.99 21.57
N ASN A 174 13.30 5.33 20.45
CA ASN A 174 13.31 5.94 19.11
C ASN A 174 11.90 6.21 18.57
N LEU A 175 10.89 5.40 18.91
CA LEU A 175 9.50 5.58 18.46
C LEU A 175 8.73 6.53 19.37
N LEU A 176 9.28 7.72 19.60
CA LEU A 176 8.74 8.70 20.55
C LEU A 176 7.39 9.30 20.13
N SER A 177 7.00 9.16 18.86
CA SER A 177 5.70 9.61 18.35
C SER A 177 4.59 8.57 18.53
N LEU A 178 4.90 7.38 19.06
CA LEU A 178 3.96 6.27 19.11
C LEU A 178 2.87 6.54 20.15
N GLU A 179 1.62 6.56 19.69
CA GLU A 179 0.42 6.80 20.49
C GLU A 179 -0.41 5.52 20.67
N LYS A 180 -0.35 4.63 19.69
CA LYS A 180 -1.06 3.35 19.70
C LYS A 180 -0.12 2.21 19.32
N ILE A 181 -0.07 1.21 20.19
CA ILE A 181 0.59 -0.06 19.93
C ILE A 181 -0.37 -1.21 20.24
N ASP A 182 -0.48 -2.15 19.31
CA ASP A 182 -1.18 -3.40 19.54
C ASP A 182 -0.43 -4.54 18.85
N LEU A 183 0.10 -5.44 19.68
CA LEU A 183 0.88 -6.61 19.30
C LEU A 183 0.22 -7.91 19.78
N SER A 184 -1.02 -7.84 20.28
CA SER A 184 -1.71 -8.98 20.87
C SER A 184 -1.99 -10.09 19.85
N PHE A 185 -2.15 -11.33 20.30
CA PHE A 185 -2.47 -12.48 19.43
C PHE A 185 -1.45 -12.68 18.30
N ASN A 186 -0.18 -12.81 18.66
CA ASN A 186 0.95 -13.16 17.79
C ASN A 186 1.69 -14.39 18.32
#